data_AF-A0A636KG13-F1
#
_entry.id   AF-A0A636KG13-F1
#
_cell.length_a   1.000
_cell.length_b   1.000
_cell.length_c   1.000
_cell.angle_alpha   90.00
_cell.angle_beta   90.00
_cell.angle_gamma   90.00
#
_symmetry.space_group_name_H-M   'P 1'
#
loop_
_entity.id
_entity.type
_entity.pdbx_description
1 polymer ?
#
loop_
_entity_poly.entity_id
_entity_poly.type
_entity_poly.pdbx_seq_one_letter_code
_entity_poly.pdbx_strand_id
1 'polypeptide(L)'
;MQIQSFYHSASLKTQEAFKSLQKTLYNGMQILSGQGKAPAKAPDVRPEIIVLREPGATWGNYLQHQKTSNHSLHNLYNLQRDLLTVAATVLGKQDPVLTSMANQMELAKVKADRPATKQEEAAAKALKKNLIELIAARTQQQNGLPAKEAHRFAAVAFRDAQVKQLNNQPWQTIKNTLTHNGHHYTNTQLPAAEMKIGAKDIFPSAYQGKGVCSWDTRNIHHANNLWMSTVSVHEDGKDKTLFCGIRHGVLSPYHEKDPLLRQVGAENKAKEVLTAALFSKPELLNRALEGEAVSLKLVSVGLLTASNIFGKEGTMVEDQMRAWQSLTQPGKMIHLKIRNKDGDLQTVKIKPDVAAFNVGVNELALKLGFGLKASDRYNAEALHQLLGNDLRPEARPGGWVGEWLAQYPDNYEVVNTLARQIKDIWKNN
;
A
#
# COMPACT_ATOMS: atom_id res chain seq x y z
N MET A 1 -2.37 -15.78 -55.87
CA MET A 1 -1.51 -14.59 -55.71
C MET A 1 -2.29 -13.53 -54.92
N GLN A 2 -2.41 -13.68 -53.59
CA GLN A 2 -3.13 -12.71 -52.74
C GLN A 2 -2.83 -12.89 -51.23
N ILE A 3 -1.58 -13.20 -50.86
CA ILE A 3 -1.17 -13.45 -49.45
C ILE A 3 -0.23 -12.34 -48.90
N GLN A 4 0.07 -11.30 -49.69
CA GLN A 4 1.00 -10.24 -49.27
C GLN A 4 0.34 -8.96 -48.71
N SER A 5 -0.99 -8.77 -48.79
CA SER A 5 -1.61 -7.50 -48.35
C SER A 5 -2.13 -7.48 -46.89
N PHE A 6 -2.32 -8.63 -46.23
CA PHE A 6 -2.74 -8.68 -44.83
C PHE A 6 -1.58 -8.59 -43.82
N TYR A 7 -0.36 -8.95 -44.23
CA TYR A 7 0.84 -8.82 -43.39
C TYR A 7 1.28 -7.36 -43.19
N HIS A 8 0.95 -6.46 -44.13
CA HIS A 8 1.35 -5.06 -44.05
C HIS A 8 0.43 -4.22 -43.14
N SER A 9 -0.88 -4.48 -43.12
CA SER A 9 -1.84 -3.63 -42.37
C SER A 9 -1.83 -3.85 -40.86
N ALA A 10 -1.54 -5.07 -40.39
CA ALA A 10 -1.42 -5.38 -38.96
C ALA A 10 -0.05 -4.95 -38.37
N SER A 11 1.02 -5.01 -39.18
CA SER A 11 2.34 -4.45 -38.87
C SER A 11 2.31 -2.92 -38.75
N LEU A 12 1.52 -2.25 -39.59
CA LEU A 12 1.35 -0.79 -39.56
C LEU A 12 0.65 -0.31 -38.28
N LYS A 13 -0.41 -0.98 -37.83
CA LYS A 13 -1.13 -0.58 -36.58
C LYS A 13 -0.30 -0.78 -35.31
N THR A 14 0.53 -1.82 -35.27
CA THR A 14 1.47 -2.05 -34.15
C THR A 14 2.65 -1.08 -34.19
N GLN A 15 3.16 -0.73 -35.39
CA GLN A 15 4.12 0.36 -35.54
C GLN A 15 3.54 1.73 -35.24
N GLU A 16 2.25 1.99 -35.47
CA GLU A 16 1.60 3.26 -35.14
C GLU A 16 1.33 3.38 -33.64
N ALA A 17 0.88 2.32 -32.97
CA ALA A 17 0.79 2.30 -31.51
C ALA A 17 2.17 2.44 -30.86
N PHE A 18 3.20 1.80 -31.43
CA PHE A 18 4.59 1.94 -31.00
C PHE A 18 5.18 3.32 -31.28
N LYS A 19 4.93 3.89 -32.46
CA LYS A 19 5.27 5.29 -32.80
C LYS A 19 4.52 6.27 -31.92
N SER A 20 3.29 5.99 -31.52
CA SER A 20 2.51 6.81 -30.60
C SER A 20 3.10 6.76 -29.19
N LEU A 21 3.50 5.57 -28.71
CA LEU A 21 4.17 5.41 -27.41
C LEU A 21 5.57 6.07 -27.43
N GLN A 22 6.36 5.83 -28.48
CA GLN A 22 7.63 6.51 -28.71
C GLN A 22 7.44 8.02 -28.82
N LYS A 23 6.49 8.53 -29.60
CA LYS A 23 6.24 9.97 -29.76
C LYS A 23 5.80 10.62 -28.44
N THR A 24 5.03 9.92 -27.63
CA THR A 24 4.63 10.40 -26.29
C THR A 24 5.82 10.46 -25.33
N LEU A 25 6.73 9.49 -25.37
CA LEU A 25 7.94 9.46 -24.53
C LEU A 25 9.07 10.38 -25.06
N TYR A 26 9.26 10.44 -26.38
CA TYR A 26 10.24 11.29 -27.06
C TYR A 26 9.85 12.77 -27.05
N ASN A 27 8.55 13.11 -27.02
CA ASN A 27 8.15 14.51 -26.85
C ASN A 27 8.55 15.08 -25.47
N GLY A 28 8.74 14.24 -24.44
CA GLY A 28 9.37 14.66 -23.16
C GLY A 28 10.91 14.68 -23.23
N MET A 29 11.50 13.88 -24.12
CA MET A 29 12.93 13.74 -24.35
C MET A 29 13.42 14.44 -25.63
N GLN A 30 12.85 15.59 -26.01
CA GLN A 30 13.56 16.46 -26.97
C GLN A 30 14.88 16.89 -26.32
N ILE A 31 15.96 16.23 -26.73
CA ILE A 31 17.22 16.90 -26.97
C ILE A 31 16.95 17.72 -28.22
N LEU A 32 16.87 19.04 -28.05
CA LEU A 32 16.76 19.97 -29.15
C LEU A 32 18.02 19.86 -30.02
N SER A 33 18.06 18.94 -30.96
CA SER A 33 18.77 19.18 -32.22
C SER A 33 17.76 19.75 -33.20
N GLY A 34 17.42 21.02 -33.00
CA GLY A 34 16.57 21.73 -33.94
C GLY A 34 17.25 21.77 -35.31
N GLN A 35 16.70 21.04 -36.29
CA GLN A 35 16.92 21.35 -37.70
C GLN A 35 16.06 22.57 -38.08
N GLY A 36 16.39 23.73 -37.52
CA GLY A 36 15.93 25.01 -38.03
C GLY A 36 16.80 25.39 -39.22
N LYS A 37 16.21 25.82 -40.34
CA LYS A 37 16.97 26.49 -41.41
C LYS A 37 17.68 27.71 -40.81
N ALA A 38 19.00 27.76 -40.95
CA ALA A 38 19.82 28.84 -40.44
C ALA A 38 19.34 30.19 -41.01
N PRO A 39 19.28 31.27 -40.19
CA PRO A 39 18.96 32.60 -40.68
C PRO A 39 19.99 33.02 -41.74
N ALA A 40 19.55 33.61 -42.84
CA ALA A 40 20.41 33.96 -43.98
C ALA A 40 21.49 35.03 -43.68
N LYS A 41 21.55 35.57 -42.46
CA LYS A 41 22.56 36.53 -41.99
C LYS A 41 22.78 36.38 -40.48
N ALA A 42 23.45 35.32 -40.06
CA ALA A 42 24.10 35.27 -38.75
C ALA A 42 25.61 35.13 -38.99
N PRO A 43 26.47 35.93 -38.32
CA PRO A 43 27.91 35.67 -38.35
C PRO A 43 28.15 34.23 -37.89
N ASP A 44 29.15 33.55 -38.46
CA ASP A 44 29.49 32.13 -38.24
C ASP A 44 30.05 31.91 -36.82
N VAL A 45 29.26 32.25 -35.81
CA VAL A 45 29.56 32.10 -34.39
C VAL A 45 29.13 30.70 -34.01
N ARG A 46 29.94 29.71 -34.39
CA ARG A 46 29.77 28.34 -33.92
C ARG A 46 30.48 28.20 -32.57
N PRO A 47 29.79 27.78 -31.50
CA PRO A 47 30.47 27.44 -30.27
C PRO A 47 31.40 26.25 -30.51
N GLU A 48 32.53 26.23 -29.80
CA GLU A 48 33.37 25.03 -29.73
C GLU A 48 32.60 23.94 -28.98
N ILE A 49 32.35 22.81 -29.65
CA ILE A 49 31.64 21.66 -29.07
C ILE A 49 32.64 20.51 -28.98
N ILE A 50 33.10 20.23 -27.77
CA ILE A 50 33.92 19.05 -27.48
C ILE A 50 33.03 18.03 -26.77
N VAL A 51 32.80 16.89 -27.42
CA VAL A 51 32.09 15.76 -26.82
C VAL A 51 33.09 14.85 -26.13
N LEU A 52 33.13 14.87 -24.81
CA LEU A 52 33.96 13.99 -23.99
C LEU A 52 33.33 12.59 -23.96
N ARG A 53 33.90 11.66 -24.73
CA ARG A 53 33.45 10.27 -24.78
C ARG A 53 34.19 9.46 -23.72
N GLU A 54 33.43 8.89 -22.79
CA GLU A 54 33.93 7.99 -21.76
C GLU A 54 33.55 6.53 -22.11
N PRO A 55 34.46 5.55 -21.97
CA PRO A 55 34.12 4.15 -22.17
C PRO A 55 33.23 3.62 -21.02
N GLY A 56 32.27 2.74 -21.35
CA GLY A 56 31.44 2.05 -20.37
C GLY A 56 30.11 2.74 -20.02
N ALA A 57 29.44 2.27 -18.96
CA ALA A 57 28.11 2.72 -18.55
C ALA A 57 28.17 3.93 -17.60
N THR A 58 28.63 5.08 -18.10
CA THR A 58 28.81 6.31 -17.28
C THR A 58 27.54 7.13 -17.08
N TRP A 59 26.45 6.79 -17.77
CA TRP A 59 25.20 7.57 -17.77
C TRP A 59 24.57 7.75 -16.38
N GLY A 60 24.79 6.81 -15.46
CA GLY A 60 24.30 6.89 -14.08
C GLY A 60 24.83 8.10 -13.30
N ASN A 61 26.02 8.59 -13.64
CA ASN A 61 26.65 9.73 -12.98
C ASN A 61 25.97 11.07 -13.32
N TYR A 62 25.12 11.09 -14.34
CA TYR A 62 24.44 12.30 -14.83
C TYR A 62 22.98 12.38 -14.39
N LEU A 63 22.50 11.42 -13.59
CA LEU A 63 21.13 11.42 -13.11
C LEU A 63 20.93 12.51 -12.06
N GLN A 64 19.84 13.26 -12.19
CA GLN A 64 19.43 14.24 -11.21
C GLN A 64 18.38 13.59 -10.29
N HIS A 65 18.65 13.52 -8.99
CA HIS A 65 17.79 12.81 -8.04
C HIS A 65 16.89 13.72 -7.20
N GLN A 66 17.08 15.03 -7.30
CA GLN A 66 16.27 16.00 -6.56
C GLN A 66 14.86 16.05 -7.14
N LYS A 67 13.87 15.77 -6.29
CA LYS A 67 12.45 15.74 -6.67
C LYS A 67 11.79 17.10 -6.47
N THR A 68 10.83 17.42 -7.32
CA THR A 68 9.91 18.54 -7.08
C THR A 68 8.92 18.19 -5.96
N SER A 69 8.37 19.23 -5.31
CA SER A 69 7.43 19.11 -4.19
C SER A 69 6.05 18.58 -4.60
N ASN A 70 5.63 18.81 -5.85
CA ASN A 70 4.32 18.42 -6.36
C ASN A 70 4.39 17.80 -7.77
N HIS A 71 3.57 16.76 -8.01
CA HIS A 71 3.40 16.12 -9.33
C HIS A 71 4.70 15.73 -10.05
N SER A 72 5.70 15.21 -9.32
CA SER A 72 7.01 14.84 -9.86
C SER A 72 6.94 13.97 -11.13
N LEU A 73 7.49 14.48 -12.23
CA LEU A 73 7.65 13.74 -13.48
C LEU A 73 8.57 12.53 -13.31
N HIS A 74 9.60 12.64 -12.47
CA HIS A 74 10.46 11.50 -12.14
C HIS A 74 9.68 10.36 -11.45
N ASN A 75 8.66 10.67 -10.63
CA ASN A 75 7.79 9.64 -10.07
C ASN A 75 6.93 8.95 -11.15
N LEU A 76 6.49 9.69 -12.18
CA LEU A 76 5.81 9.10 -13.33
C LEU A 76 6.74 8.18 -14.12
N TYR A 77 8.01 8.56 -14.32
CA TYR A 77 8.99 7.67 -14.96
C TYR A 77 9.19 6.37 -14.19
N ASN A 78 9.28 6.43 -12.85
CA ASN A 78 9.36 5.22 -12.03
C ASN A 78 8.13 4.31 -12.21
N LEU A 79 6.92 4.88 -12.18
CA LEU A 79 5.68 4.13 -12.41
C LEU A 79 5.67 3.46 -13.80
N GLN A 80 6.04 4.21 -14.84
CA GLN A 80 6.06 3.70 -16.21
C GLN A 80 7.11 2.59 -16.40
N ARG A 81 8.32 2.78 -15.84
CA ARG A 81 9.38 1.75 -15.80
C ARG A 81 8.89 0.48 -15.14
N ASP A 82 8.22 0.60 -14.00
CA ASP A 82 7.72 -0.55 -13.25
C ASP A 82 6.65 -1.30 -14.06
N LEU A 83 5.72 -0.59 -14.71
CA LEU A 83 4.71 -1.20 -15.60
C LEU A 83 5.34 -1.90 -16.82
N LEU A 84 6.36 -1.30 -17.44
CA LEU A 84 7.11 -1.90 -18.54
C LEU A 84 7.83 -3.19 -18.11
N THR A 85 8.41 -3.18 -16.90
CA THR A 85 9.08 -4.35 -16.32
C THR A 85 8.08 -5.50 -16.06
N VAL A 86 6.87 -5.18 -15.60
CA VAL A 86 5.78 -6.17 -15.47
C VAL A 86 5.46 -6.78 -16.84
N ALA A 87 5.25 -5.94 -17.87
CA ALA A 87 4.92 -6.43 -19.21
C ALA A 87 6.04 -7.31 -19.81
N ALA A 88 7.30 -6.89 -19.65
CA ALA A 88 8.46 -7.65 -20.09
C ALA A 88 8.54 -9.02 -19.41
N THR A 89 8.18 -9.09 -18.13
CA THR A 89 8.12 -10.34 -17.36
C THR A 89 7.01 -11.27 -17.89
N VAL A 90 5.83 -10.73 -18.19
CA VAL A 90 4.72 -11.53 -18.74
C VAL A 90 5.07 -12.13 -20.10
N LEU A 91 5.77 -11.38 -20.96
CA LEU A 91 6.26 -11.86 -22.26
C LEU A 91 7.56 -12.69 -22.17
N GLY A 92 7.99 -13.09 -20.98
CA GLY A 92 9.16 -13.94 -20.79
C GLY A 92 10.47 -13.33 -21.29
N LYS A 93 10.59 -11.99 -21.28
CA LYS A 93 11.73 -11.22 -21.82
C LYS A 93 12.00 -11.44 -23.32
N GLN A 94 11.05 -12.00 -24.06
CA GLN A 94 11.18 -12.22 -25.51
C GLN A 94 11.09 -10.92 -26.32
N ASP A 95 10.52 -9.86 -25.74
CA ASP A 95 10.48 -8.53 -26.33
C ASP A 95 11.51 -7.61 -25.64
N PRO A 96 12.75 -7.50 -26.17
CA PRO A 96 13.80 -6.71 -25.54
C PRO A 96 13.49 -5.20 -25.55
N VAL A 97 12.53 -4.77 -26.38
CA VAL A 97 12.14 -3.36 -26.48
C VAL A 97 11.54 -2.87 -25.17
N LEU A 98 10.72 -3.69 -24.51
CA LEU A 98 10.11 -3.31 -23.22
C LEU A 98 11.17 -3.06 -22.13
N THR A 99 12.19 -3.92 -22.07
CA THR A 99 13.33 -3.74 -21.16
C THR A 99 14.14 -2.49 -21.51
N SER A 100 14.37 -2.24 -22.80
CA SER A 100 15.07 -1.03 -23.26
C SER A 100 14.30 0.24 -22.91
N MET A 101 12.97 0.25 -23.09
CA MET A 101 12.12 1.37 -22.71
C MET A 101 12.11 1.59 -21.20
N ALA A 102 12.11 0.52 -20.39
CA ALA A 102 12.24 0.63 -18.94
C ALA A 102 13.58 1.30 -18.56
N ASN A 103 14.69 0.91 -19.19
CA ASN A 103 15.99 1.56 -18.98
C ASN A 103 16.00 3.04 -19.41
N GLN A 104 15.29 3.38 -20.49
CA GLN A 104 15.12 4.77 -20.92
C GLN A 104 14.36 5.62 -19.89
N MET A 105 13.43 5.04 -19.12
CA MET A 105 12.73 5.78 -18.07
C MET A 105 13.68 6.16 -16.92
N GLU A 106 14.73 5.36 -16.68
CA GLU A 106 15.78 5.71 -15.73
C GLU A 106 16.68 6.81 -16.31
N LEU A 107 17.12 6.65 -17.56
CA LEU A 107 17.95 7.62 -18.26
C LEU A 107 17.26 8.99 -18.45
N ALA A 108 15.93 9.04 -18.55
CA ALA A 108 15.19 10.28 -18.68
C ALA A 108 15.41 11.25 -17.49
N LYS A 109 15.86 10.74 -16.33
CA LYS A 109 16.19 11.53 -15.14
C LYS A 109 17.51 12.30 -15.23
N VAL A 110 18.22 12.26 -16.36
CA VAL A 110 19.31 13.23 -16.64
C VAL A 110 18.79 14.66 -16.71
N LYS A 111 17.50 14.84 -17.03
CA LYS A 111 16.80 16.12 -16.93
C LYS A 111 16.31 16.34 -15.49
N ALA A 112 16.46 17.58 -15.00
CA ALA A 112 15.91 17.99 -13.72
C ALA A 112 14.43 17.64 -13.59
N ASP A 113 14.01 17.24 -12.39
CA ASP A 113 12.61 16.96 -12.13
C ASP A 113 11.77 18.23 -12.24
N ARG A 114 10.51 18.06 -12.63
CA ARG A 114 9.53 19.14 -12.73
C ARG A 114 8.13 18.60 -12.49
N PRO A 115 7.15 19.47 -12.20
CA PRO A 115 5.75 19.08 -12.24
C PRO A 115 5.40 18.52 -13.62
N ALA A 116 4.71 17.39 -13.62
CA ALA A 116 4.20 16.76 -14.82
C ALA A 116 3.01 17.54 -15.37
N THR A 117 2.91 17.54 -16.69
CA THR A 117 1.74 18.07 -17.40
C THR A 117 0.57 17.09 -17.32
N LYS A 118 -0.65 17.59 -17.53
CA LYS A 118 -1.86 16.74 -17.58
C LYS A 118 -1.75 15.63 -18.64
N GLN A 119 -1.07 15.91 -19.76
CA GLN A 119 -0.84 14.96 -20.84
C GLN A 119 0.10 13.83 -20.42
N GLU A 120 1.18 14.16 -19.69
CA GLU A 120 2.12 13.16 -19.14
C GLU A 120 1.44 12.26 -18.10
N GLU A 121 0.62 12.85 -17.21
CA GLU A 121 -0.18 12.08 -16.26
C GLU A 121 -1.21 11.18 -16.97
N ALA A 122 -1.89 11.68 -18.00
CA ALA A 122 -2.85 10.90 -18.77
C ALA A 122 -2.18 9.74 -19.52
N ALA A 123 -0.99 9.98 -20.11
CA ALA A 123 -0.21 8.95 -20.78
C ALA A 123 0.23 7.85 -19.80
N ALA A 124 0.70 8.21 -18.61
CA ALA A 124 1.06 7.24 -17.58
C ALA A 124 -0.16 6.41 -17.10
N LYS A 125 -1.34 7.03 -16.96
CA LYS A 125 -2.59 6.33 -16.62
C LYS A 125 -3.00 5.35 -17.72
N ALA A 126 -2.85 5.71 -19.00
CA ALA A 126 -3.20 4.86 -20.13
C ALA A 126 -2.20 3.71 -20.38
N LEU A 127 -0.95 3.86 -19.96
CA LEU A 127 0.13 2.91 -20.26
C LEU A 127 -0.21 1.47 -19.87
N LYS A 128 -0.78 1.25 -18.69
CA LYS A 128 -1.15 -0.11 -18.24
C LYS A 128 -2.10 -0.80 -19.23
N LYS A 129 -3.12 -0.09 -19.71
CA LYS A 129 -4.08 -0.62 -20.68
C LYS A 129 -3.38 -0.96 -22.00
N ASN A 130 -2.54 -0.05 -22.50
CA ASN A 130 -1.79 -0.25 -23.74
C ASN A 130 -0.85 -1.47 -23.65
N LEU A 131 -0.22 -1.70 -22.49
CA LEU A 131 0.64 -2.87 -22.28
C LEU A 131 -0.15 -4.18 -22.23
N ILE A 132 -1.35 -4.19 -21.63
CA ILE A 132 -2.25 -5.35 -21.66
C ILE A 132 -2.68 -5.65 -23.09
N GLU A 133 -3.03 -4.64 -23.88
CA GLU A 133 -3.40 -4.79 -25.29
C GLU A 133 -2.23 -5.33 -26.13
N LEU A 134 -1.01 -4.85 -25.89
CA LEU A 134 0.21 -5.38 -26.52
C LEU A 134 0.42 -6.86 -26.19
N ILE A 135 0.30 -7.25 -24.92
CA ILE A 135 0.46 -8.65 -24.50
C ILE A 135 -0.62 -9.52 -25.15
N ALA A 136 -1.87 -9.04 -25.18
CA ALA A 136 -2.97 -9.74 -25.83
C ALA A 136 -2.65 -9.99 -27.32
N ALA A 137 -2.24 -8.95 -28.06
CA ALA A 137 -1.90 -9.08 -29.47
C ALA A 137 -0.76 -10.08 -29.71
N ARG A 138 0.29 -10.07 -28.88
CA ARG A 138 1.39 -11.04 -28.98
C ARG A 138 0.95 -12.47 -28.67
N THR A 139 0.09 -12.62 -27.66
CA THR A 139 -0.50 -13.92 -27.29
C THR A 139 -1.33 -14.50 -28.44
N GLN A 140 -2.10 -13.66 -29.16
CA GLN A 140 -2.84 -14.10 -30.35
C GLN A 140 -1.89 -14.57 -31.46
N GLN A 141 -0.82 -13.81 -31.73
CA GLN A 141 0.14 -14.12 -32.79
C GLN A 141 0.90 -15.42 -32.53
N GLN A 142 1.31 -15.66 -31.28
CA GLN A 142 2.12 -16.82 -30.92
C GLN A 142 1.28 -18.08 -30.70
N ASN A 143 0.09 -17.96 -30.10
CA ASN A 143 -0.68 -19.10 -29.60
C ASN A 143 -2.01 -19.32 -30.33
N GLY A 144 -2.38 -18.46 -31.27
CA GLY A 144 -3.63 -18.57 -32.03
C GLY A 144 -4.90 -18.33 -31.21
N LEU A 145 -4.79 -17.76 -30.01
CA LEU A 145 -5.93 -17.53 -29.11
C LEU A 145 -6.94 -16.52 -29.70
N PRO A 146 -8.26 -16.71 -29.50
CA PRO A 146 -9.26 -15.70 -29.83
C PRO A 146 -9.02 -14.38 -29.08
N ALA A 147 -9.35 -13.24 -29.70
CA ALA A 147 -9.04 -11.92 -29.17
C ALA A 147 -9.53 -11.68 -27.73
N LYS A 148 -10.77 -12.07 -27.42
CA LYS A 148 -11.33 -11.92 -26.06
C LYS A 148 -10.60 -12.78 -25.02
N GLU A 149 -10.20 -13.99 -25.40
CA GLU A 149 -9.48 -14.90 -24.51
C GLU A 149 -8.04 -14.44 -24.28
N ALA A 150 -7.36 -13.99 -25.34
CA ALA A 150 -6.03 -13.41 -25.25
C ALA A 150 -6.01 -12.15 -24.36
N HIS A 151 -7.02 -11.28 -24.48
CA HIS A 151 -7.14 -10.11 -23.62
C HIS A 151 -7.42 -10.51 -22.16
N ARG A 152 -8.30 -11.48 -21.91
CA ARG A 152 -8.56 -11.99 -20.56
C ARG A 152 -7.29 -12.58 -19.93
N PHE A 153 -6.55 -13.37 -20.70
CA PHE A 153 -5.25 -13.92 -20.29
C PHE A 153 -4.27 -12.80 -19.96
N ALA A 154 -4.08 -11.83 -20.87
CA ALA A 154 -3.15 -10.72 -20.69
C ALA A 154 -3.45 -9.89 -19.45
N ALA A 155 -4.73 -9.58 -19.20
CA ALA A 155 -5.14 -8.80 -18.02
C ALA A 155 -4.85 -9.55 -16.70
N VAL A 156 -5.12 -10.85 -16.66
CA VAL A 156 -4.84 -11.70 -15.49
C VAL A 156 -3.32 -11.84 -15.27
N ALA A 157 -2.58 -12.21 -16.32
CA ALA A 157 -1.14 -12.39 -16.26
C ALA A 157 -0.41 -11.11 -15.85
N PHE A 158 -0.81 -9.96 -16.41
CA PHE A 158 -0.26 -8.66 -16.04
C PHE A 158 -0.55 -8.33 -14.57
N ARG A 159 -1.78 -8.52 -14.11
CA ARG A 159 -2.14 -8.26 -12.70
C ARG A 159 -1.33 -9.14 -11.75
N ASP A 160 -1.23 -10.44 -12.05
CA ASP A 160 -0.54 -11.39 -11.17
C ASP A 160 0.98 -11.13 -11.17
N ALA A 161 1.58 -10.77 -12.32
CA ALA A 161 2.96 -10.33 -12.39
C ALA A 161 3.19 -8.99 -11.66
N GLN A 162 2.24 -8.06 -11.74
CA GLN A 162 2.30 -6.78 -11.00
C GLN A 162 2.29 -7.01 -9.49
N VAL A 163 1.42 -7.89 -8.99
CA VAL A 163 1.39 -8.27 -7.56
C VAL A 163 2.73 -8.89 -7.15
N LYS A 164 3.27 -9.83 -7.94
CA LYS A 164 4.57 -10.44 -7.67
C LYS A 164 5.70 -9.40 -7.65
N GLN A 165 5.71 -8.45 -8.57
CA GLN A 165 6.73 -7.40 -8.60
C GLN A 165 6.64 -6.49 -7.37
N LEU A 166 5.43 -6.05 -6.99
CA LEU A 166 5.21 -5.20 -5.82
C LEU A 166 5.57 -5.93 -4.51
N ASN A 167 5.19 -7.20 -4.37
CA ASN A 167 5.52 -8.01 -3.20
C ASN A 167 7.00 -8.42 -3.13
N ASN A 168 7.79 -8.18 -4.18
CA ASN A 168 9.24 -8.39 -4.18
C ASN A 168 10.04 -7.09 -4.02
N GLN A 169 9.37 -5.94 -3.92
CA GLN A 169 10.07 -4.70 -3.57
C GLN A 169 10.54 -4.76 -2.12
N PRO A 170 11.74 -4.22 -1.81
CA PRO A 170 12.16 -4.05 -0.43
C PRO A 170 11.21 -3.08 0.27
N TRP A 171 10.77 -3.44 1.48
CA TRP A 171 9.98 -2.55 2.32
C TRP A 171 10.88 -2.01 3.42
N GLN A 172 11.13 -0.71 3.37
CA GLN A 172 12.05 -0.03 4.27
C GLN A 172 11.28 0.87 5.23
N THR A 173 11.86 1.10 6.40
CA THR A 173 11.36 2.08 7.36
C THR A 173 11.32 3.46 6.73
N ILE A 174 10.15 4.10 6.77
CA ILE A 174 9.98 5.48 6.30
C ILE A 174 10.04 6.39 7.53
N LYS A 175 10.88 7.42 7.47
CA LYS A 175 11.04 8.38 8.56
C LYS A 175 10.92 9.79 8.01
N ASN A 176 9.99 10.56 8.57
CA ASN A 176 9.75 11.96 8.20
C ASN A 176 9.73 12.81 9.47
N THR A 177 10.11 14.07 9.34
CA THR A 177 10.01 15.06 10.42
C THR A 177 9.04 16.16 10.03
N LEU A 178 8.32 16.70 11.02
CA LEU A 178 7.47 17.87 10.85
C LEU A 178 7.66 18.79 12.06
N THR A 179 7.57 20.10 11.83
CA THR A 179 7.62 21.10 12.89
C THR A 179 6.25 21.77 12.98
N HIS A 180 5.67 21.80 14.18
CA HIS A 180 4.38 22.44 14.43
C HIS A 180 4.38 23.06 15.82
N ASN A 181 3.92 24.31 15.93
CA ASN A 181 3.88 25.09 17.18
C ASN A 181 5.21 25.08 17.97
N GLY A 182 6.34 25.13 17.28
CA GLY A 182 7.67 25.11 17.91
C GLY A 182 8.17 23.73 18.36
N HIS A 183 7.34 22.69 18.24
CA HIS A 183 7.75 21.30 18.53
C HIS A 183 8.21 20.59 17.27
N HIS A 184 9.24 19.76 17.40
CA HIS A 184 9.74 18.88 16.36
C HIS A 184 9.21 17.46 16.57
N TYR A 185 8.44 16.97 15.59
CA TYR A 185 7.89 15.63 15.63
C TYR A 185 8.57 14.75 14.60
N THR A 186 8.75 13.49 14.98
CA THR A 186 9.25 12.42 14.11
C THR A 186 8.14 11.42 13.86
N ASN A 187 7.76 11.24 12.59
CA ASN A 187 6.88 10.18 12.15
C ASN A 187 7.71 9.02 11.60
N THR A 188 7.50 7.81 12.13
CA THR A 188 8.17 6.60 11.64
C THR A 188 7.12 5.58 11.22
N GLN A 189 7.26 5.00 10.03
CA GLN A 189 6.48 3.86 9.57
C GLN A 189 7.42 2.67 9.42
N LEU A 190 7.25 1.68 10.29
CA LEU A 190 8.00 0.43 10.31
C LEU A 190 7.18 -0.67 9.59
N PRO A 191 7.64 -1.21 8.45
CA PRO A 191 6.92 -2.28 7.76
C PRO A 191 7.02 -3.59 8.54
N ALA A 192 6.10 -4.53 8.31
CA ALA A 192 6.12 -5.84 8.94
C ALA A 192 7.48 -6.54 8.85
N ALA A 193 8.15 -6.50 7.70
CA ALA A 193 9.49 -7.07 7.54
C ALA A 193 10.57 -6.52 8.48
N GLU A 194 10.40 -5.31 9.01
CA GLU A 194 11.34 -4.65 9.92
C GLU A 194 10.88 -4.73 11.39
N MET A 195 9.74 -5.36 11.68
CA MET A 195 9.34 -5.71 13.04
C MET A 195 10.17 -6.94 13.47
N LYS A 196 11.35 -6.69 14.04
CA LYS A 196 12.36 -7.71 14.32
C LYS A 196 12.70 -7.82 15.79
N ILE A 197 12.97 -9.04 16.23
CA ILE A 197 13.72 -9.32 17.46
C ILE A 197 15.10 -9.82 17.01
N GLY A 198 16.16 -9.09 17.34
CA GLY A 198 17.48 -9.32 16.74
C GLY A 198 17.44 -9.08 15.23
N ALA A 199 17.91 -10.06 14.45
CA ALA A 199 17.98 -9.96 12.98
C ALA A 199 16.76 -10.57 12.25
N LYS A 200 15.79 -11.12 12.99
CA LYS A 200 14.70 -11.93 12.44
C LYS A 200 13.37 -11.22 12.62
N ASP A 201 12.53 -11.19 11.57
CA ASP A 201 11.18 -10.66 11.70
C ASP A 201 10.33 -11.57 12.61
N ILE A 202 9.40 -10.97 13.35
CA ILE A 202 8.67 -11.64 14.44
C ILE A 202 7.60 -12.62 13.98
N PHE A 203 7.36 -12.76 12.68
CA PHE A 203 6.19 -13.46 12.17
C PHE A 203 6.44 -14.97 11.94
N PRO A 204 5.38 -15.82 12.01
CA PRO A 204 5.50 -17.25 11.77
C PRO A 204 6.08 -17.58 10.39
N SER A 205 5.57 -16.89 9.38
CA SER A 205 6.14 -16.84 8.04
C SER A 205 6.92 -15.54 7.92
N ALA A 206 8.18 -15.62 7.48
CA ALA A 206 9.03 -14.44 7.37
C ALA A 206 8.62 -13.58 6.16
N TYR A 207 8.59 -12.27 6.34
CA TYR A 207 8.39 -11.31 5.24
C TYR A 207 9.66 -11.12 4.40
N GLN A 208 10.83 -11.53 4.91
CA GLN A 208 12.11 -11.55 4.17
C GLN A 208 12.51 -10.18 3.57
N GLY A 209 12.31 -9.09 4.33
CA GLY A 209 12.64 -7.73 3.86
C GLY A 209 11.64 -7.14 2.85
N LYS A 210 10.52 -7.83 2.59
CA LYS A 210 9.49 -7.44 1.61
C LYS A 210 8.18 -7.06 2.30
N GLY A 211 7.16 -6.74 1.51
CA GLY A 211 5.80 -6.52 2.01
C GLY A 211 4.77 -7.23 1.14
N VAL A 212 3.52 -7.21 1.60
CA VAL A 212 2.38 -7.71 0.83
C VAL A 212 1.52 -6.53 0.44
N CYS A 213 1.45 -6.23 -0.86
CA CYS A 213 0.69 -5.09 -1.36
C CYS A 213 -0.83 -5.34 -1.24
N SER A 214 -1.62 -4.26 -1.25
CA SER A 214 -3.09 -4.34 -1.17
C SER A 214 -3.75 -5.05 -2.36
N TRP A 215 -3.01 -5.28 -3.45
CA TRP A 215 -3.51 -5.97 -4.63
C TRP A 215 -3.43 -7.49 -4.50
N ASP A 216 -2.68 -8.01 -3.52
CA ASP A 216 -2.63 -9.43 -3.20
C ASP A 216 -3.85 -9.88 -2.38
N THR A 217 -5.01 -9.73 -3.00
CA THR A 217 -6.36 -9.91 -2.44
C THR A 217 -6.75 -11.37 -2.14
N ARG A 218 -5.85 -12.32 -2.40
CA ARG A 218 -6.01 -13.76 -2.12
C ARG A 218 -5.04 -14.27 -1.06
N ASN A 219 -4.17 -13.41 -0.54
CA ASN A 219 -3.17 -13.84 0.44
C ASN A 219 -3.84 -14.29 1.75
N ILE A 220 -3.64 -15.56 2.12
CA ILE A 220 -4.18 -16.15 3.35
C ILE A 220 -3.14 -16.24 4.48
N HIS A 221 -1.90 -15.82 4.22
CA HIS A 221 -0.78 -15.96 5.15
C HIS A 221 -0.43 -14.64 5.82
N HIS A 222 -0.35 -13.57 5.03
CA HIS A 222 0.18 -12.28 5.45
C HIS A 222 -0.87 -11.18 5.38
N ALA A 223 -0.86 -10.31 6.38
CA ALA A 223 -1.62 -9.08 6.40
C ALA A 223 -1.10 -8.14 5.30
N ASN A 224 -1.96 -7.83 4.33
CA ASN A 224 -1.61 -6.86 3.30
C ASN A 224 -1.33 -5.50 3.94
N ASN A 225 -0.29 -4.82 3.47
CA ASN A 225 0.06 -3.46 3.86
C ASN A 225 0.18 -3.27 5.38
N LEU A 226 0.79 -4.24 6.07
CA LEU A 226 1.01 -4.20 7.50
C LEU A 226 2.20 -3.29 7.86
N TRP A 227 1.92 -2.24 8.63
CA TRP A 227 2.90 -1.28 9.14
C TRP A 227 2.59 -0.91 10.59
N MET A 228 3.62 -0.61 11.37
CA MET A 228 3.52 0.08 12.64
C MET A 228 3.93 1.54 12.43
N SER A 229 3.05 2.47 12.75
CA SER A 229 3.28 3.91 12.61
C SER A 229 3.42 4.55 13.99
N THR A 230 4.50 5.31 14.21
CA THR A 230 4.71 6.06 15.44
C THR A 230 4.83 7.55 15.17
N VAL A 231 4.36 8.35 16.11
CA VAL A 231 4.64 9.79 16.20
C VAL A 231 5.35 10.00 17.53
N SER A 232 6.53 10.62 17.49
CA SER A 232 7.32 10.92 18.67
C SER A 232 7.72 12.40 18.69
N VAL A 233 7.87 12.95 19.88
CA VAL A 233 8.44 14.29 20.10
C VAL A 233 9.74 14.15 20.88
N HIS A 234 10.73 15.00 20.59
CA HIS A 234 11.95 15.06 21.37
C HIS A 234 11.83 16.16 22.42
N GLU A 235 11.71 15.78 23.69
CA GLU A 235 11.54 16.68 24.83
C GLU A 235 12.48 16.22 25.96
N ASP A 236 13.12 17.17 26.65
CA ASP A 236 14.02 16.90 27.77
C ASP A 236 15.13 15.87 27.48
N GLY A 237 15.65 15.88 26.25
CA GLY A 237 16.70 14.97 25.79
C GLY A 237 16.23 13.54 25.54
N LYS A 238 14.92 13.28 25.52
CA LYS A 238 14.34 11.94 25.33
C LYS A 238 13.27 11.96 24.24
N ASP A 239 13.23 10.90 23.45
CA ASP A 239 12.14 10.66 22.50
C ASP A 239 10.93 10.10 23.25
N LYS A 240 9.83 10.83 23.22
CA LYS A 240 8.54 10.42 23.78
C LYS A 240 7.58 10.06 22.66
N THR A 241 7.18 8.80 22.60
CA THR A 241 6.13 8.34 21.67
C THR A 241 4.78 8.90 22.11
N LEU A 242 4.15 9.71 21.25
CA LEU A 242 2.82 10.28 21.47
C LEU A 242 1.72 9.37 20.93
N PHE A 243 2.01 8.63 19.85
CA PHE A 243 1.07 7.72 19.21
C PHE A 243 1.80 6.52 18.63
N CYS A 244 1.18 5.35 18.73
CA CYS A 244 1.56 4.16 18.00
C CYS A 244 0.31 3.46 17.46
N GLY A 245 0.25 3.23 16.15
CA GLY A 245 -0.87 2.58 15.49
C GLY A 245 -0.41 1.51 14.53
N ILE A 246 -1.21 0.45 14.40
CA ILE A 246 -1.00 -0.61 13.41
C ILE A 246 -1.91 -0.35 12.21
N ARG A 247 -1.32 -0.17 11.04
CA ARG A 247 -2.03 -0.03 9.76
C ARG A 247 -1.98 -1.36 9.02
N HIS A 248 -3.11 -1.77 8.47
CA HIS A 248 -3.20 -2.92 7.57
C HIS A 248 -4.27 -2.69 6.49
N GLY A 249 -4.24 -3.47 5.43
CA GLY A 249 -5.32 -3.59 4.45
C GLY A 249 -6.43 -4.50 4.94
N VAL A 250 -7.42 -4.77 4.08
CA VAL A 250 -8.57 -5.63 4.42
C VAL A 250 -8.11 -7.00 4.91
N LEU A 251 -8.61 -7.49 6.05
CA LEU A 251 -8.20 -8.81 6.56
C LEU A 251 -8.76 -9.95 5.70
N SER A 252 -9.98 -9.82 5.20
CA SER A 252 -10.58 -10.79 4.27
C SER A 252 -9.72 -10.94 3.01
N PRO A 253 -9.28 -12.16 2.64
CA PRO A 253 -8.78 -12.44 1.31
C PRO A 253 -9.98 -12.60 0.36
N TYR A 254 -10.66 -11.50 0.07
CA TYR A 254 -12.00 -11.47 -0.54
C TYR A 254 -12.09 -11.95 -1.99
N HIS A 255 -10.96 -12.24 -2.63
CA HIS A 255 -10.90 -12.91 -3.94
C HIS A 255 -10.55 -14.40 -3.85
N GLU A 256 -10.36 -14.93 -2.64
CA GLU A 256 -10.34 -16.37 -2.38
C GLU A 256 -11.76 -16.92 -2.49
N LYS A 257 -11.89 -18.01 -3.26
CA LYS A 257 -13.19 -18.61 -3.59
C LYS A 257 -13.63 -19.61 -2.53
N ASP A 258 -12.69 -20.30 -1.90
CA ASP A 258 -12.99 -21.23 -0.82
C ASP A 258 -13.35 -20.44 0.46
N PRO A 259 -14.60 -20.55 0.96
CA PRO A 259 -15.03 -19.83 2.15
C PRO A 259 -14.23 -20.20 3.41
N LEU A 260 -13.78 -21.46 3.54
CA LEU A 260 -13.00 -21.92 4.68
C LEU A 260 -11.60 -21.31 4.64
N LEU A 261 -10.93 -21.35 3.49
CA LEU A 261 -9.64 -20.68 3.32
C LEU A 261 -9.76 -19.17 3.51
N ARG A 262 -10.88 -18.57 3.10
CA ARG A 262 -11.13 -17.14 3.32
C ARG A 262 -11.24 -16.80 4.81
N GLN A 263 -11.97 -17.60 5.57
CA GLN A 263 -12.08 -17.44 7.03
C GLN A 263 -10.72 -17.64 7.71
N VAL A 264 -10.02 -18.74 7.41
CA VAL A 264 -8.69 -19.03 7.98
C VAL A 264 -7.69 -17.92 7.64
N GLY A 265 -7.72 -17.43 6.41
CA GLY A 265 -6.87 -16.33 5.97
C GLY A 265 -7.16 -15.03 6.71
N ALA A 266 -8.43 -14.68 6.92
CA ALA A 266 -8.81 -13.50 7.71
C ALA A 266 -8.31 -13.61 9.16
N GLU A 267 -8.46 -14.78 9.79
CA GLU A 267 -7.94 -15.03 11.15
C GLU A 267 -6.41 -14.99 11.23
N ASN A 268 -5.69 -15.56 10.25
CA ASN A 268 -4.23 -15.50 10.21
C ASN A 268 -3.73 -14.05 10.13
N LYS A 269 -4.38 -13.25 9.27
CA LYS A 269 -4.05 -11.83 9.10
C LYS A 269 -4.37 -11.03 10.36
N ALA A 270 -5.48 -11.33 11.03
CA ALA A 270 -5.81 -10.76 12.33
C ALA A 270 -4.76 -11.11 13.40
N LYS A 271 -4.24 -12.35 13.42
CA LYS A 271 -3.14 -12.76 14.31
C LYS A 271 -1.84 -12.03 14.01
N GLU A 272 -1.51 -11.74 12.75
CA GLU A 272 -0.35 -10.89 12.43
C GLU A 272 -0.54 -9.45 12.94
N VAL A 273 -1.75 -8.90 12.84
CA VAL A 273 -2.07 -7.58 13.43
C VAL A 273 -1.91 -7.61 14.96
N LEU A 274 -2.37 -8.66 15.65
CA LEU A 274 -2.16 -8.82 17.10
C LEU A 274 -0.68 -8.99 17.46
N THR A 275 0.09 -9.68 16.60
CA THR A 275 1.55 -9.84 16.77
C THR A 275 2.25 -8.49 16.65
N ALA A 276 1.90 -7.68 15.64
CA ALA A 276 2.42 -6.33 15.48
C ALA A 276 2.00 -5.39 16.63
N ALA A 277 0.76 -5.52 17.12
CA ALA A 277 0.28 -4.76 18.27
C ALA A 277 1.01 -5.14 19.57
N LEU A 278 1.29 -6.42 19.80
CA LEU A 278 2.13 -6.85 20.92
C LEU A 278 3.56 -6.34 20.79
N PHE A 279 4.14 -6.38 19.59
CA PHE A 279 5.47 -5.82 19.30
C PHE A 279 5.59 -4.33 19.62
N SER A 280 4.52 -3.56 19.37
CA SER A 280 4.48 -2.14 19.74
C SER A 280 4.51 -1.85 21.25
N LYS A 281 4.43 -2.89 22.09
CA LYS A 281 4.46 -2.80 23.56
C LYS A 281 5.62 -3.67 24.10
N PRO A 282 6.88 -3.19 24.06
CA PRO A 282 8.05 -4.02 24.36
C PRO A 282 8.01 -4.73 25.71
N GLU A 283 7.57 -4.04 26.78
CA GLU A 283 7.44 -4.64 28.11
C GLU A 283 6.42 -5.80 28.13
N LEU A 284 5.29 -5.62 27.44
CA LEU A 284 4.24 -6.64 27.32
C LEU A 284 4.70 -7.82 26.47
N LEU A 285 5.45 -7.56 25.39
CA LEU A 285 6.05 -8.59 24.55
C LEU A 285 7.06 -9.43 25.34
N ASN A 286 7.95 -8.79 26.10
CA ASN A 286 8.97 -9.49 26.89
C ASN A 286 8.33 -10.44 27.91
N ARG A 287 7.34 -9.96 28.67
CA ARG A 287 6.55 -10.78 29.58
C ARG A 287 5.88 -11.97 28.88
N ALA A 288 5.30 -11.73 27.70
CA ALA A 288 4.69 -12.80 26.91
C ALA A 288 5.71 -13.85 26.43
N LEU A 289 6.92 -13.42 26.06
CA LEU A 289 8.05 -14.28 25.70
C LEU A 289 8.65 -15.00 26.93
N GLU A 290 8.47 -14.49 28.13
CA GLU A 290 8.83 -15.18 29.38
C GLU A 290 7.76 -16.23 29.78
N GLY A 291 6.69 -16.35 29.01
CA GLY A 291 5.62 -17.33 29.20
C GLY A 291 4.42 -16.81 29.98
N GLU A 292 4.41 -15.53 30.39
CA GLU A 292 3.26 -14.89 31.02
C GLU A 292 2.09 -14.81 30.03
N ALA A 293 0.88 -15.09 30.53
CA ALA A 293 -0.33 -14.83 29.77
C ALA A 293 -0.70 -13.35 29.86
N VAL A 294 -0.51 -12.60 28.77
CA VAL A 294 -0.70 -11.15 28.75
C VAL A 294 -2.03 -10.74 28.15
N SER A 295 -2.66 -9.69 28.68
CA SER A 295 -3.86 -9.08 28.07
C SER A 295 -3.48 -7.97 27.11
N LEU A 296 -4.07 -7.99 25.91
CA LEU A 296 -3.79 -7.03 24.84
C LEU A 296 -5.08 -6.35 24.40
N LYS A 297 -5.27 -5.10 24.84
CA LYS A 297 -6.37 -4.24 24.39
C LYS A 297 -6.01 -3.54 23.07
N LEU A 298 -6.91 -3.56 22.10
CA LEU A 298 -6.74 -2.90 20.80
C LEU A 298 -8.05 -2.26 20.33
N VAL A 299 -7.98 -1.04 19.80
CA VAL A 299 -9.08 -0.45 19.02
C VAL A 299 -8.77 -0.70 17.54
N SER A 300 -9.67 -1.35 16.83
CA SER A 300 -9.56 -1.61 15.38
C SER A 300 -10.64 -0.82 14.66
N VAL A 301 -10.30 -0.02 13.66
CA VAL A 301 -11.28 0.76 12.87
C VAL A 301 -11.18 0.38 11.39
N GLY A 302 -12.18 -0.33 10.89
CA GLY A 302 -12.34 -0.60 9.45
C GLY A 302 -12.93 0.61 8.73
N LEU A 303 -12.48 0.86 7.50
CA LEU A 303 -12.94 2.00 6.68
C LEU A 303 -13.80 1.57 5.47
N LEU A 304 -14.31 0.34 5.51
CA LEU A 304 -15.07 -0.24 4.40
C LEU A 304 -16.53 0.14 4.50
N THR A 305 -17.19 0.35 3.37
CA THR A 305 -18.63 0.53 3.34
C THR A 305 -19.29 -0.84 3.49
N ALA A 306 -19.95 -1.09 4.63
CA ALA A 306 -20.55 -2.38 4.96
C ALA A 306 -21.83 -2.67 4.14
N SER A 307 -21.68 -2.69 2.82
CA SER A 307 -22.73 -2.88 1.83
C SER A 307 -22.16 -3.66 0.64
N ASN A 308 -23.00 -4.49 0.04
CA ASN A 308 -22.71 -5.17 -1.22
C ASN A 308 -23.38 -4.49 -2.42
N ILE A 309 -23.96 -3.31 -2.22
CA ILE A 309 -24.55 -2.50 -3.27
C ILE A 309 -23.38 -1.88 -4.06
N PHE A 310 -23.22 -2.30 -5.31
CA PHE A 310 -22.09 -1.98 -6.21
C PHE A 310 -20.71 -2.54 -5.81
N GLY A 311 -20.64 -3.53 -4.93
CA GLY A 311 -19.36 -4.11 -4.48
C GLY A 311 -19.49 -5.34 -3.60
N LYS A 312 -18.39 -5.72 -2.94
CA LYS A 312 -18.33 -6.84 -1.98
C LYS A 312 -17.80 -6.42 -0.60
N GLU A 313 -17.81 -5.11 -0.33
CA GLU A 313 -17.25 -4.57 0.92
C GLU A 313 -18.04 -5.00 2.15
N GLY A 314 -19.35 -5.26 2.04
CA GLY A 314 -20.15 -5.88 3.09
C GLY A 314 -19.60 -7.24 3.54
N THR A 315 -19.32 -8.14 2.59
CA THR A 315 -18.71 -9.45 2.90
C THR A 315 -17.29 -9.30 3.48
N MET A 316 -16.52 -8.32 3.01
CA MET A 316 -15.20 -8.04 3.60
C MET A 316 -15.31 -7.62 5.07
N VAL A 317 -16.28 -6.76 5.41
CA VAL A 317 -16.55 -6.35 6.80
C VAL A 317 -16.99 -7.54 7.63
N GLU A 318 -17.92 -8.37 7.13
CA GLU A 318 -18.39 -9.57 7.84
C GLU A 318 -17.25 -10.54 8.16
N ASP A 319 -16.37 -10.83 7.20
CA ASP A 319 -15.20 -11.70 7.40
C ASP A 319 -14.22 -11.09 8.44
N GLN A 320 -14.00 -9.77 8.42
CA GLN A 320 -13.15 -9.08 9.39
C GLN A 320 -13.73 -9.16 10.81
N MET A 321 -15.03 -8.87 10.95
CA MET A 321 -15.69 -8.91 12.25
C MET A 321 -15.76 -10.32 12.80
N ARG A 322 -15.99 -11.32 11.94
CA ARG A 322 -15.92 -12.74 12.32
C ARG A 322 -14.54 -13.14 12.82
N ALA A 323 -13.48 -12.68 12.15
CA ALA A 323 -12.11 -12.95 12.59
C ALA A 323 -11.81 -12.32 13.96
N TRP A 324 -12.29 -11.10 14.23
CA TRP A 324 -12.16 -10.51 15.56
C TRP A 324 -12.96 -11.28 16.60
N GLN A 325 -14.24 -11.54 16.35
CA GLN A 325 -15.10 -12.31 17.24
C GLN A 325 -14.54 -13.70 17.56
N SER A 326 -13.92 -14.38 16.59
CA SER A 326 -13.32 -15.69 16.84
C SER A 326 -12.07 -15.62 17.72
N LEU A 327 -11.36 -14.48 17.74
CA LEU A 327 -10.15 -14.29 18.54
C LEU A 327 -10.43 -13.70 19.93
N THR A 328 -11.50 -12.93 20.11
CA THR A 328 -11.75 -12.12 21.32
C THR A 328 -12.92 -12.60 22.19
N GLN A 329 -13.31 -13.87 22.06
CA GLN A 329 -14.38 -14.43 22.91
C GLN A 329 -14.02 -14.26 24.39
N PRO A 330 -14.96 -13.90 25.28
CA PRO A 330 -14.69 -13.71 26.69
C PRO A 330 -13.95 -14.90 27.32
N GLY A 331 -12.84 -14.62 28.01
CA GLY A 331 -12.02 -15.64 28.66
C GLY A 331 -11.14 -16.48 27.72
N LYS A 332 -11.26 -16.30 26.39
CA LYS A 332 -10.46 -17.05 25.42
C LYS A 332 -9.00 -16.59 25.45
N MET A 333 -8.12 -17.54 25.73
CA MET A 333 -6.69 -17.41 25.50
C MET A 333 -6.39 -17.83 24.06
N ILE A 334 -5.63 -17.02 23.33
CA ILE A 334 -5.09 -17.44 22.03
C ILE A 334 -3.57 -17.59 22.09
N HIS A 335 -3.07 -18.37 21.16
CA HIS A 335 -1.66 -18.66 21.02
C HIS A 335 -1.14 -17.99 19.75
N LEU A 336 -0.20 -17.06 19.91
CA LEU A 336 0.54 -16.48 18.79
C LEU A 336 1.89 -17.19 18.68
N LYS A 337 2.35 -17.43 17.45
CA LYS A 337 3.71 -17.89 17.18
C LYS A 337 4.55 -16.67 16.86
N ILE A 338 5.55 -16.39 17.69
CA ILE A 338 6.46 -15.26 17.54
C ILE A 338 7.86 -15.79 17.36
N ARG A 339 8.57 -15.26 16.37
CA ARG A 339 9.98 -15.60 16.17
C ARG A 339 10.86 -14.83 17.15
N ASN A 340 11.67 -15.54 17.91
CA ASN A 340 12.60 -14.93 18.86
C ASN A 340 13.91 -14.47 18.20
N LYS A 341 14.86 -13.97 19.00
CA LYS A 341 16.18 -13.49 18.55
C LYS A 341 17.01 -14.55 17.82
N ASP A 342 16.86 -15.82 18.20
CA ASP A 342 17.60 -16.96 17.67
C ASP A 342 16.97 -17.49 16.36
N GLY A 343 15.75 -17.04 16.07
CA GLY A 343 14.99 -17.43 14.88
C GLY A 343 13.97 -18.53 15.14
N ASP A 344 13.84 -19.01 16.37
CA ASP A 344 12.91 -20.07 16.75
C ASP A 344 11.49 -19.51 16.94
N LEU A 345 10.48 -20.32 16.57
CA LEU A 345 9.08 -19.97 16.79
C LEU A 345 8.67 -20.33 18.21
N GLN A 346 8.52 -19.31 19.05
CA GLN A 346 7.99 -19.43 20.38
C GLN A 346 6.48 -19.23 20.39
N THR A 347 5.77 -20.03 21.16
CA THR A 347 4.34 -19.83 21.39
C THR A 347 4.13 -18.91 22.58
N VAL A 348 3.48 -17.77 22.37
CA VAL A 348 3.09 -16.83 23.43
C VAL A 348 1.59 -16.87 23.66
N LYS A 349 1.18 -16.70 24.91
CA LYS A 349 -0.23 -16.72 25.34
C LYS A 349 -0.73 -15.30 25.48
N ILE A 350 -1.78 -14.95 24.74
CA ILE A 350 -2.40 -13.65 24.87
C ILE A 350 -3.91 -13.76 25.06
N LYS A 351 -4.46 -12.83 25.81
CA LYS A 351 -5.91 -12.57 25.91
C LYS A 351 -6.19 -11.28 25.14
N PRO A 352 -6.54 -11.37 23.84
CA PRO A 352 -6.85 -10.20 23.05
C PRO A 352 -8.24 -9.69 23.42
N ASP A 353 -8.35 -8.38 23.51
CA ASP A 353 -9.59 -7.67 23.82
C ASP A 353 -9.68 -6.53 22.79
N VAL A 354 -10.48 -6.73 21.73
CA VAL A 354 -10.51 -5.82 20.57
C VAL A 354 -11.85 -5.13 20.48
N ALA A 355 -11.85 -3.79 20.55
CA ALA A 355 -13.01 -2.96 20.23
C ALA A 355 -12.98 -2.70 18.72
N ALA A 356 -13.79 -3.47 17.98
CA ALA A 356 -13.79 -3.49 16.52
C ALA A 356 -14.88 -2.60 15.93
N PHE A 357 -14.47 -1.45 15.39
CA PHE A 357 -15.31 -0.48 14.70
C PHE A 357 -15.26 -0.68 13.18
N ASN A 358 -16.28 -0.20 12.49
CA ASN A 358 -16.28 0.04 11.05
C ASN A 358 -16.97 1.36 10.71
N VAL A 359 -16.41 2.14 9.79
CA VAL A 359 -16.99 3.40 9.30
C VAL A 359 -16.78 3.49 7.80
N GLY A 360 -17.85 3.45 7.00
CA GLY A 360 -17.73 3.62 5.55
C GLY A 360 -17.33 5.06 5.20
N VAL A 361 -16.26 5.23 4.43
CA VAL A 361 -15.71 6.57 4.10
C VAL A 361 -15.93 7.02 2.65
N ASN A 362 -16.59 6.19 1.82
CA ASN A 362 -16.87 6.56 0.43
C ASN A 362 -18.20 7.34 0.30
N GLU A 363 -18.43 7.95 -0.87
CA GLU A 363 -19.64 8.74 -1.11
C GLU A 363 -20.94 7.93 -0.92
N LEU A 364 -20.93 6.62 -1.18
CA LEU A 364 -22.09 5.75 -0.98
C LEU A 364 -22.45 5.63 0.52
N ALA A 365 -21.45 5.57 1.40
CA ALA A 365 -21.70 5.60 2.84
C ALA A 365 -22.07 7.01 3.30
N LEU A 366 -21.27 8.02 2.96
CA LEU A 366 -21.39 9.37 3.50
C LEU A 366 -22.63 10.12 3.00
N LYS A 367 -23.00 9.97 1.72
CA LYS A 367 -24.14 10.70 1.11
C LYS A 367 -25.41 9.87 1.06
N LEU A 368 -25.30 8.55 0.85
CA LEU A 368 -26.45 7.67 0.63
C LEU A 368 -26.75 6.75 1.82
N GLY A 369 -25.93 6.78 2.86
CA GLY A 369 -26.14 6.00 4.09
C GLY A 369 -26.00 4.48 3.93
N PHE A 370 -25.41 4.00 2.82
CA PHE A 370 -25.28 2.57 2.60
C PHE A 370 -24.32 1.93 3.61
N GLY A 371 -24.76 0.84 4.25
CA GLY A 371 -23.95 0.07 5.20
C GLY A 371 -23.82 0.69 6.60
N LEU A 372 -24.44 1.85 6.87
CA LEU A 372 -24.42 2.48 8.20
C LEU A 372 -25.01 1.56 9.27
N LYS A 373 -26.26 1.09 9.10
CA LYS A 373 -26.90 0.16 10.05
C LYS A 373 -26.09 -1.11 10.37
N ALA A 374 -25.31 -1.61 9.43
CA ALA A 374 -24.44 -2.77 9.67
C ALA A 374 -23.21 -2.35 10.49
N SER A 375 -22.58 -1.24 10.12
CA SER A 375 -21.46 -0.64 10.85
C SER A 375 -21.85 -0.23 12.27
N ASP A 376 -23.02 0.39 12.45
CA ASP A 376 -23.53 0.86 13.74
C ASP A 376 -23.74 -0.28 14.73
N ARG A 377 -24.16 -1.46 14.27
CA ARG A 377 -24.25 -2.64 15.14
C ARG A 377 -22.89 -3.03 15.72
N TYR A 378 -21.86 -3.08 14.89
CA TYR A 378 -20.49 -3.35 15.36
C TYR A 378 -19.95 -2.21 16.24
N ASN A 379 -20.20 -0.97 15.84
CA ASN A 379 -19.73 0.21 16.56
C ASN A 379 -20.39 0.34 17.93
N ALA A 380 -21.66 -0.01 18.09
CA ALA A 380 -22.34 0.03 19.38
C ALA A 380 -21.67 -0.89 20.40
N GLU A 381 -21.38 -2.14 20.02
CA GLU A 381 -20.65 -3.09 20.86
C GLU A 381 -19.26 -2.56 21.23
N ALA A 382 -18.52 -2.05 20.25
CA ALA A 382 -17.19 -1.49 20.46
C ALA A 382 -17.19 -0.21 21.32
N LEU A 383 -18.21 0.65 21.19
CA LEU A 383 -18.42 1.84 22.02
C LEU A 383 -18.71 1.46 23.46
N HIS A 384 -19.54 0.45 23.69
CA HIS A 384 -19.82 -0.03 25.05
C HIS A 384 -18.57 -0.57 25.74
N GLN A 385 -17.72 -1.27 25.00
CA GLN A 385 -16.44 -1.75 25.50
C GLN A 385 -15.46 -0.60 25.80
N LEU A 386 -15.38 0.38 24.90
CA LEU A 386 -14.44 1.50 25.02
C LEU A 386 -14.87 2.54 26.07
N LEU A 387 -16.13 2.99 26.03
CA LEU A 387 -16.68 4.14 26.77
C LEU A 387 -17.72 3.76 27.82
N GLY A 388 -18.11 2.48 27.93
CA GLY A 388 -19.11 1.98 28.86
C GLY A 388 -20.54 1.99 28.31
N ASN A 389 -21.47 1.45 29.10
CA ASN A 389 -22.87 1.27 28.68
C ASN A 389 -23.65 2.59 28.54
N ASP A 390 -23.25 3.64 29.27
CA ASP A 390 -23.88 4.96 29.20
C ASP A 390 -23.22 5.85 28.13
N LEU A 391 -23.79 5.79 26.93
CA LEU A 391 -23.32 6.54 25.76
C LEU A 391 -23.92 7.95 25.66
N ARG A 392 -24.61 8.46 26.69
CA ARG A 392 -25.05 9.87 26.70
C ARG A 392 -23.83 10.81 26.73
N PRO A 393 -23.78 11.89 25.93
CA PRO A 393 -22.62 12.78 25.88
C PRO A 393 -22.16 13.32 27.23
N GLU A 394 -23.10 13.62 28.13
CA GLU A 394 -22.82 14.12 29.48
C GLU A 394 -22.35 13.04 30.47
N ALA A 395 -22.56 11.77 30.15
CA ALA A 395 -22.18 10.67 31.03
C ALA A 395 -20.65 10.53 31.08
N ARG A 396 -20.12 10.31 32.29
CA ARG A 396 -18.69 10.05 32.48
C ARG A 396 -18.27 8.82 31.66
N PRO A 397 -17.06 8.81 31.07
CA PRO A 397 -16.57 7.63 30.36
C PRO A 397 -16.40 6.46 31.33
N GLY A 398 -17.04 5.34 31.01
CA GLY A 398 -16.82 4.03 31.63
C GLY A 398 -15.96 3.15 30.71
N GLY A 399 -16.15 1.82 30.80
CA GLY A 399 -15.43 0.85 29.96
C GLY A 399 -13.92 0.97 30.13
N TRP A 400 -13.16 0.68 29.06
CA TRP A 400 -11.70 0.78 29.09
C TRP A 400 -11.19 2.19 29.40
N VAL A 401 -11.87 3.24 28.91
CA VAL A 401 -11.46 4.62 29.16
C VAL A 401 -11.65 4.97 30.64
N GLY A 402 -12.76 4.56 31.25
CA GLY A 402 -13.01 4.75 32.68
C GLY A 402 -12.01 3.99 33.55
N GLU A 403 -11.70 2.73 33.22
CA GLU A 403 -10.67 1.93 33.89
C GLU A 403 -9.28 2.59 33.83
N TRP A 404 -8.93 3.16 32.68
CA TRP A 404 -7.66 3.86 32.50
C TRP A 404 -7.64 5.19 33.29
N LEU A 405 -8.73 5.97 33.26
CA LEU A 405 -8.83 7.21 34.02
C LEU A 405 -8.77 7.01 35.54
N ALA A 406 -9.20 5.86 36.05
CA ALA A 406 -9.03 5.53 37.46
C ALA A 406 -7.54 5.43 37.87
N GLN A 407 -6.65 5.09 36.94
CA GLN A 407 -5.20 5.02 37.16
C GLN A 407 -4.49 6.35 36.86
N TYR A 408 -5.07 7.18 35.99
CA TYR A 408 -4.48 8.44 35.51
C TYR A 408 -5.47 9.61 35.59
N PRO A 409 -5.94 9.98 36.80
CA PRO A 409 -7.06 10.92 36.99
C PRO A 409 -6.77 12.33 36.46
N ASP A 410 -5.50 12.76 36.43
CA ASP A 410 -5.10 14.10 35.96
C ASP A 410 -5.44 14.35 34.48
N ASN A 411 -5.66 13.28 33.70
CA ASN A 411 -6.01 13.37 32.28
C ASN A 411 -7.52 13.53 32.04
N TYR A 412 -8.34 13.59 33.10
CA TYR A 412 -9.80 13.52 32.99
C TYR A 412 -10.39 14.55 32.03
N GLU A 413 -10.04 15.83 32.14
CA GLU A 413 -10.67 16.89 31.33
C GLU A 413 -10.48 16.68 29.82
N VAL A 414 -9.25 16.36 29.40
CA VAL A 414 -8.92 16.13 28.00
C VAL A 414 -9.60 14.86 27.48
N VAL A 415 -9.49 13.75 28.22
CA VAL A 415 -10.06 12.46 27.80
C VAL A 415 -11.59 12.51 27.80
N ASN A 416 -12.20 13.16 28.79
CA ASN A 416 -13.64 13.36 28.86
C ASN A 416 -14.11 14.17 27.65
N THR A 417 -13.41 15.25 27.29
CA THR A 417 -13.74 16.04 26.09
C THR A 417 -13.75 15.18 24.82
N LEU A 418 -12.73 14.35 24.60
CA LEU A 418 -12.68 13.43 23.46
C LEU A 418 -13.80 12.38 23.51
N ALA A 419 -14.09 11.84 24.70
CA ALA A 419 -15.17 10.88 24.89
C ALA A 419 -16.54 11.50 24.59
N ARG A 420 -16.80 12.75 25.01
CA ARG A 420 -18.03 13.47 24.66
C ARG A 420 -18.15 13.65 23.16
N GLN A 421 -17.08 14.08 22.48
CA GLN A 421 -17.08 14.24 21.02
C GLN A 421 -17.45 12.93 20.29
N ILE A 422 -16.91 11.79 20.72
CA ILE A 422 -17.26 10.48 20.14
C ILE A 422 -18.73 10.15 20.41
N LYS A 423 -19.22 10.37 21.64
CA LYS A 423 -20.64 10.14 22.00
C LYS A 423 -21.60 11.08 21.26
N ASP A 424 -21.20 12.33 21.02
CA ASP A 424 -21.97 13.30 20.24
C ASP A 424 -22.06 12.89 18.77
N ILE A 425 -20.94 12.43 18.17
CA ILE A 425 -20.95 11.87 16.81
C ILE A 425 -21.89 10.66 16.74
N TRP A 426 -21.82 9.77 17.73
CA TRP A 426 -22.68 8.59 17.80
C TRP A 426 -24.17 8.93 17.93
N LYS A 427 -24.52 9.89 18.78
CA LYS A 427 -25.92 10.32 19.00
C LYS A 427 -26.54 10.96 17.76
N ASN A 428 -25.72 11.61 16.93
CA ASN A 428 -26.17 12.34 15.74
C ASN A 428 -26.10 11.52 14.44
N ASN A 429 -25.65 10.26 14.50
CA ASN A 429 -25.81 9.25 13.44
C ASN A 429 -27.18 8.59 13.54
#